data_AF-A0A481XFD9-F1
#
_entry.id   AF-A0A481XFD9-F1
#
_cell.length_a   1.000
_cell.length_b   1.000
_cell.length_c   1.000
_cell.angle_alpha   90.00
_cell.angle_beta   90.00
_cell.angle_gamma   90.00
#
_symmetry.space_group_name_H-M   'P 1'
#
loop_
_entity.id
_entity.type
_entity.pdbx_description
1 polymer ?
#
loop_
_entity_poly.entity_id
_entity_poly.type
_entity_poly.pdbx_seq_one_letter_code
_entity_poly.pdbx_strand_id
1 'polypeptide(L)'
;MNQPEQIYDILLAPITLSLILGGLGVVLLTNIIYSALSLGLVLICISLFYILLNADFVAVAQILIYIGAVNILIIFAVMLMNNPKYPNSDPPWTVGDSIASIVCTSLFCSLITIILNTSWFGISLTQKSDQIVERDLTSNIQRIGTHLSTDFFLPFELISIILLVALIGAITIARREETV
;
A
#
# COMPACT_ATOMS: atom_id res chain seq x y z
N MET A 1 29.09 18.65 -9.37
CA MET A 1 28.57 19.15 -8.08
C MET A 1 27.11 18.71 -8.00
N ASN A 2 26.87 17.45 -7.58
CA ASN A 2 25.53 16.80 -7.59
C ASN A 2 25.22 16.12 -6.24
N GLN A 3 25.68 16.70 -5.13
CA GLN A 3 25.55 16.05 -3.82
C GLN A 3 24.10 15.77 -3.36
N PRO A 4 23.07 16.60 -3.64
CA PRO A 4 21.70 16.29 -3.19
C PRO A 4 21.04 15.14 -3.99
N GLU A 5 21.21 15.12 -5.31
CA GLU A 5 20.65 14.06 -6.19
C GLU A 5 21.18 12.67 -5.80
N GLN A 6 22.47 12.56 -5.48
CA GLN A 6 23.08 11.30 -5.06
C GLN A 6 22.52 10.77 -3.73
N ILE A 7 22.10 11.65 -2.81
CA ILE A 7 21.54 11.23 -1.52
C ILE A 7 20.17 10.57 -1.72
N TYR A 8 19.33 11.13 -2.59
CA TYR A 8 18.02 10.55 -2.91
C TYR A 8 18.18 9.17 -3.58
N ASP A 9 19.08 9.04 -4.54
CA ASP A 9 19.34 7.76 -5.22
C ASP A 9 19.86 6.68 -4.25
N ILE A 10 20.80 7.05 -3.38
CA ILE A 10 21.37 6.14 -2.37
C ILE A 10 20.30 5.68 -1.37
N LEU A 11 19.34 6.52 -1.03
CA LEU A 11 18.27 6.17 -0.08
C LEU A 11 17.13 5.39 -0.76
N LEU A 12 16.84 5.67 -2.03
CA LEU A 12 15.78 5.00 -2.80
C LEU A 12 16.13 3.56 -3.18
N ALA A 13 17.40 3.27 -3.48
CA ALA A 13 17.88 1.94 -3.84
C ALA A 13 17.57 0.85 -2.77
N PRO A 14 17.91 1.02 -1.48
CA PRO A 14 17.60 0.03 -0.45
C PRO A 14 16.09 -0.08 -0.17
N ILE A 15 15.33 1.01 -0.30
CA ILE A 15 13.87 1.01 -0.09
C ILE A 15 13.18 0.19 -1.15
N THR A 16 13.50 0.44 -2.43
CA THR A 16 12.92 -0.30 -3.55
C THR A 16 13.31 -1.77 -3.54
N LEU A 17 14.57 -2.08 -3.19
CA LEU A 17 15.01 -3.46 -2.99
C LEU A 17 14.20 -4.15 -1.88
N SER A 18 14.03 -3.49 -0.74
CA SER A 18 13.26 -4.02 0.40
C SER A 18 11.78 -4.19 0.06
N LEU A 19 11.21 -3.29 -0.74
CA LEU A 19 9.83 -3.37 -1.24
C LEU A 19 9.63 -4.60 -2.13
N ILE A 20 10.55 -4.85 -3.07
CA ILE A 20 10.51 -6.03 -3.96
C ILE A 20 10.67 -7.31 -3.13
N LEU A 21 11.66 -7.36 -2.24
CA LEU A 21 11.90 -8.52 -1.38
C LEU A 21 10.72 -8.80 -0.44
N GLY A 22 10.12 -7.76 0.13
CA GLY A 22 8.90 -7.87 0.94
C GLY A 22 7.71 -8.37 0.11
N GLY A 23 7.51 -7.83 -1.10
CA GLY A 23 6.43 -8.28 -1.98
C GLY A 23 6.57 -9.75 -2.39
N LEU A 24 7.80 -10.18 -2.71
CA LEU A 24 8.11 -11.60 -2.94
C LEU A 24 7.88 -12.43 -1.68
N GLY A 25 8.28 -11.94 -0.51
CA GLY A 25 8.09 -12.62 0.78
C GLY A 25 6.62 -12.89 1.09
N VAL A 26 5.71 -11.95 0.82
CA VAL A 26 4.27 -12.14 1.01
C VAL A 26 3.74 -13.35 0.25
N VAL A 27 4.24 -13.61 -0.97
CA VAL A 27 3.73 -14.69 -1.83
C VAL A 27 4.50 -16.01 -1.64
N LEU A 28 5.82 -15.94 -1.47
CA LEU A 28 6.69 -17.13 -1.44
C LEU A 28 6.74 -17.81 -0.07
N LEU A 29 6.44 -17.10 1.02
CA LEU A 29 6.52 -17.67 2.37
C LEU A 29 5.35 -18.61 2.65
N THR A 30 5.64 -19.89 2.90
CA THR A 30 4.64 -20.92 3.20
C THR A 30 3.89 -20.67 4.51
N ASN A 31 4.53 -20.03 5.48
CA ASN A 31 3.91 -19.70 6.76
C ASN A 31 3.17 -18.36 6.65
N ILE A 32 1.87 -18.40 6.92
CA ILE A 32 0.96 -17.25 6.79
C ILE A 32 1.38 -16.10 7.72
N ILE A 33 1.93 -16.41 8.90
CA ILE A 33 2.39 -15.38 9.85
C ILE A 33 3.59 -14.62 9.28
N TYR A 34 4.57 -15.33 8.69
CA TYR A 34 5.73 -14.67 8.07
C TYR A 34 5.33 -13.88 6.82
N SER A 35 4.34 -14.37 6.04
CA SER A 35 3.75 -13.61 4.93
C SER A 35 3.10 -12.30 5.41
N ALA A 36 2.30 -12.34 6.48
CA ALA A 36 1.68 -11.14 7.06
C ALA A 36 2.72 -10.14 7.62
N LEU A 37 3.79 -10.63 8.25
CA LEU A 37 4.90 -9.76 8.68
C LEU A 37 5.59 -9.09 7.49
N SER A 38 5.80 -9.86 6.40
CA SER A 38 6.40 -9.36 5.17
C SER A 38 5.54 -8.28 4.50
N LEU A 39 4.20 -8.39 4.58
CA LEU A 39 3.28 -7.34 4.15
C LEU A 39 3.50 -6.05 4.95
N GLY A 40 3.65 -6.15 6.27
CA GLY A 40 4.01 -5.02 7.12
C GLY A 40 5.29 -4.31 6.68
N LEU A 41 6.32 -5.07 6.30
CA LEU A 41 7.57 -4.51 5.76
C LEU A 41 7.33 -3.72 4.46
N VAL A 42 6.54 -4.27 3.53
CA VAL A 42 6.17 -3.58 2.28
C VAL A 42 5.48 -2.25 2.57
N LEU A 43 4.53 -2.24 3.50
CA LEU A 43 3.80 -1.02 3.87
C LEU A 43 4.71 0.05 4.50
N ILE A 44 5.75 -0.36 5.25
CA ILE A 44 6.76 0.55 5.79
C ILE A 44 7.59 1.15 4.66
N CYS A 45 8.04 0.33 3.71
CA CYS A 45 8.78 0.80 2.54
C CYS A 45 7.96 1.81 1.71
N ILE A 46 6.66 1.57 1.52
CA ILE A 46 5.75 2.51 0.83
C ILE A 46 5.65 3.83 1.60
N SER A 47 5.52 3.80 2.93
CA SER A 47 5.50 5.02 3.73
C SER A 47 6.80 5.81 3.60
N LEU A 48 7.95 5.15 3.57
CA LEU A 48 9.23 5.80 3.33
C LEU A 48 9.25 6.45 1.95
N PHE A 49 8.74 5.77 0.92
CA PHE A 49 8.62 6.33 -0.42
C PHE A 49 7.77 7.61 -0.46
N TYR A 50 6.69 7.69 0.32
CA TYR A 50 5.89 8.90 0.44
C TYR A 50 6.64 10.07 1.11
N ILE A 51 7.50 9.80 2.10
CA ILE A 51 8.35 10.84 2.70
C ILE A 51 9.32 11.40 1.64
N LEU A 52 9.91 10.54 0.80
CA LEU A 52 10.81 10.97 -0.27
C LEU A 52 10.10 11.83 -1.31
N LEU A 53 8.82 11.58 -1.54
CA LEU A 53 7.98 12.35 -2.46
C LEU A 53 7.38 13.62 -1.83
N ASN A 54 7.82 14.03 -0.62
CA ASN A 54 7.28 15.16 0.13
C ASN A 54 5.78 15.04 0.45
N ALA A 55 5.28 13.81 0.64
CA ALA A 55 3.88 13.51 0.96
C ALA A 55 3.72 13.11 2.44
N ASP A 56 4.13 13.98 3.36
CA ASP A 56 4.27 13.66 4.79
C ASP A 56 2.96 13.23 5.46
N PHE A 57 1.85 13.93 5.17
CA PHE A 57 0.54 13.55 5.70
C PHE A 57 0.14 12.13 5.30
N VAL A 58 0.34 11.79 4.03
CA VAL A 58 -0.01 10.47 3.48
C VAL A 58 0.93 9.40 4.05
N ALA A 59 2.21 9.70 4.24
CA ALA A 59 3.16 8.81 4.89
C ALA A 59 2.74 8.46 6.33
N VAL A 60 2.42 9.47 7.14
CA VAL A 60 1.98 9.23 8.53
C VAL A 60 0.64 8.48 8.57
N ALA A 61 -0.31 8.83 7.69
CA ALA A 61 -1.56 8.09 7.55
C ALA A 61 -1.34 6.63 7.13
N GLN A 62 -0.35 6.36 6.26
CA GLN A 62 0.04 5.01 5.85
C GLN A 62 0.49 4.17 7.05
N ILE A 63 1.33 4.74 7.92
CA ILE A 63 1.80 4.07 9.14
C ILE A 63 0.63 3.83 10.10
N LEU A 64 -0.19 4.85 10.36
CA LEU A 64 -1.28 4.74 11.34
C LEU A 64 -2.32 3.71 10.91
N ILE A 65 -2.81 3.80 9.68
CA ILE A 65 -3.94 3.00 9.20
C ILE A 65 -3.48 1.62 8.72
N TYR A 66 -2.53 1.56 7.79
CA TYR A 66 -2.18 0.29 7.16
C TYR A 66 -1.28 -0.56 8.05
N ILE A 67 -0.25 0.03 8.66
CA ILE A 67 0.64 -0.73 9.55
C ILE A 67 -0.01 -0.88 10.94
N GLY A 68 -0.59 0.19 11.48
CA GLY A 68 -1.11 0.23 12.84
C GLY A 68 -2.47 -0.44 13.05
N ALA A 69 -3.38 -0.40 12.07
CA ALA A 69 -4.69 -1.03 12.21
C ALA A 69 -4.84 -2.27 11.32
N VAL A 70 -4.71 -2.11 10.01
CA VAL A 70 -5.03 -3.18 9.04
C VAL A 70 -4.06 -4.36 9.17
N ASN A 71 -2.76 -4.13 9.17
CA ASN A 71 -1.78 -5.21 9.26
C ASN A 71 -1.82 -5.93 10.61
N ILE A 72 -2.04 -5.19 11.71
CA ILE A 72 -2.22 -5.81 13.04
C ILE A 72 -3.49 -6.68 13.05
N LEU A 73 -4.59 -6.21 12.46
CA LEU A 73 -5.81 -7.00 12.34
C LEU A 73 -5.58 -8.27 11.50
N ILE A 74 -4.84 -8.18 10.40
CA ILE A 74 -4.47 -9.34 9.57
C ILE A 74 -3.64 -10.34 10.38
N ILE A 75 -2.61 -9.87 11.09
CA ILE A 75 -1.77 -10.73 11.95
C ILE A 75 -2.64 -11.43 13.00
N PHE A 76 -3.52 -10.68 13.68
CA PHE A 76 -4.42 -11.24 14.68
C PHE A 76 -5.36 -12.30 14.08
N ALA A 77 -5.98 -12.01 12.93
CA ALA A 77 -6.87 -12.93 12.24
C ALA A 77 -6.15 -14.21 11.80
N VAL A 78 -4.94 -14.08 11.24
CA VAL A 78 -4.11 -15.22 10.83
C VAL A 78 -3.70 -16.07 12.03
N MET A 79 -3.31 -15.44 13.14
CA MET A 79 -2.95 -16.16 14.37
C MET A 79 -4.14 -16.91 14.97
N LEU A 80 -5.35 -16.35 14.89
CA LEU A 80 -6.57 -17.00 15.36
C LEU A 80 -7.00 -18.18 14.46
N MET A 81 -6.79 -18.06 13.16
CA MET A 81 -7.13 -19.06 12.13
C MET A 81 -6.10 -20.20 12.04
N ASN A 82 -5.11 -20.28 12.95
CA ASN A 82 -3.97 -21.19 12.80
C ASN A 82 -4.39 -22.66 12.66
N ASN A 83 -4.45 -23.12 11.41
CA ASN A 83 -4.72 -24.50 11.03
C ASN A 83 -3.49 -25.01 10.27
N PRO A 84 -2.78 -26.05 10.77
CA PRO A 84 -1.64 -26.60 10.05
C PRO A 84 -2.13 -27.17 8.71
N LYS A 85 -1.67 -26.60 7.60
CA LYS A 85 -1.99 -27.08 6.24
C LYS A 85 -1.59 -28.55 6.14
N TYR A 86 -2.58 -29.41 5.95
CA TYR A 86 -2.39 -30.77 5.45
C TYR A 86 -1.77 -30.68 4.05
N PRO A 87 -0.72 -31.45 3.72
CA PRO A 87 -0.13 -31.41 2.39
C PRO A 87 -1.11 -32.04 1.41
N ASN A 88 -1.95 -31.23 0.79
CA ASN A 88 -2.76 -31.65 -0.34
C ASN A 88 -1.83 -31.86 -1.54
N SER A 89 -1.72 -33.11 -1.94
CA SER A 89 -1.04 -33.58 -3.14
C SER A 89 -1.90 -33.31 -4.38
N ASP A 90 -2.27 -32.05 -4.59
CA ASP A 90 -2.91 -31.63 -5.82
C ASP A 90 -1.82 -31.51 -6.93
N PRO A 91 -2.12 -31.91 -8.18
CA PRO A 91 -1.14 -31.83 -9.26
C PRO A 91 -0.67 -30.38 -9.46
N PRO A 92 0.65 -30.15 -9.62
CA PRO A 92 1.25 -28.82 -9.51
C PRO A 92 0.86 -27.85 -10.63
N TRP A 93 0.24 -28.33 -11.72
CA TRP A 93 -0.06 -27.50 -12.88
C TRP A 93 -1.38 -27.91 -13.53
N THR A 94 -2.41 -27.12 -13.27
CA THR A 94 -3.68 -27.20 -13.98
C THR A 94 -3.63 -26.24 -15.18
N VAL A 95 -4.28 -26.59 -16.30
CA VAL A 95 -4.36 -25.74 -17.50
C VAL A 95 -4.81 -24.30 -17.18
N GLY A 96 -5.62 -24.11 -16.14
CA GLY A 96 -6.03 -22.80 -15.62
C GLY A 96 -4.90 -21.93 -15.07
N ASP A 97 -3.87 -22.52 -14.46
CA ASP A 97 -2.70 -21.77 -13.93
C ASP A 97 -1.84 -21.21 -15.06
N SER A 98 -1.72 -21.96 -16.16
CA SER A 98 -1.02 -21.49 -17.36
C SER A 98 -1.74 -20.28 -18.00
N ILE A 99 -3.07 -20.32 -18.08
CA ILE A 99 -3.87 -19.19 -18.59
C ILE A 99 -3.73 -17.97 -17.67
N ALA A 100 -3.82 -18.16 -16.34
CA ALA A 100 -3.65 -17.09 -15.37
C ALA A 100 -2.26 -16.43 -15.48
N SER A 101 -1.21 -17.24 -15.62
CA SER A 101 0.18 -16.76 -15.80
C SER A 101 0.35 -15.95 -17.10
N ILE A 102 -0.25 -16.41 -18.20
CA ILE A 102 -0.24 -15.67 -19.49
C ILE A 102 -0.93 -14.31 -19.34
N VAL A 103 -2.11 -14.26 -18.71
CA VAL A 103 -2.85 -13.01 -18.51
C VAL A 103 -2.06 -12.05 -17.61
N CYS A 104 -1.52 -12.52 -16.48
CA CYS A 104 -0.72 -11.71 -15.57
C CYS A 104 0.54 -11.15 -16.26
N THR A 105 1.24 -11.98 -17.04
CA THR A 105 2.46 -11.57 -17.75
C THR A 105 2.12 -10.58 -18.87
N SER A 106 1.00 -10.77 -19.57
CA SER A 106 0.52 -9.84 -20.59
C SER A 106 0.18 -8.46 -20.01
N LEU A 107 -0.53 -8.42 -18.88
CA LEU A 107 -0.84 -7.17 -18.17
C LEU A 107 0.43 -6.47 -17.69
N PHE A 108 1.37 -7.21 -17.11
CA PHE A 108 2.65 -6.66 -16.65
C PHE A 108 3.48 -6.08 -17.81
N CYS A 109 3.57 -6.81 -18.93
CA CYS A 109 4.27 -6.35 -20.13
C CYS A 109 3.60 -5.09 -20.71
N SER A 110 2.27 -5.07 -20.79
CA SER A 110 1.51 -3.89 -21.26
C SER A 110 1.78 -2.67 -20.39
N LEU A 111 1.84 -2.83 -19.07
CA LEU A 111 2.12 -1.73 -18.15
C LEU A 111 3.55 -1.18 -18.36
N ILE A 112 4.54 -2.06 -18.54
CA ILE A 112 5.92 -1.66 -18.85
C ILE A 112 5.98 -0.92 -20.19
N THR A 113 5.30 -1.41 -21.23
CA THR A 113 5.26 -0.73 -22.54
C THR A 113 4.68 0.67 -22.42
N ILE A 114 3.60 0.86 -21.68
CA ILE A 114 2.99 2.18 -21.46
C ILE A 114 3.96 3.11 -20.72
N ILE A 115 4.62 2.60 -19.67
CA ILE A 115 5.59 3.37 -18.88
C ILE A 115 6.78 3.80 -19.75
N LEU A 116 7.34 2.91 -20.56
CA LEU A 116 8.51 3.21 -21.40
C LEU A 116 8.18 4.10 -22.61
N ASN A 117 6.97 3.99 -23.17
CA ASN A 117 6.54 4.78 -24.33
C ASN A 117 6.00 6.17 -23.94
N THR A 118 5.68 6.37 -22.66
CA THR A 118 5.32 7.69 -22.14
C THR A 118 6.59 8.53 -22.01
N SER A 119 6.66 9.66 -22.72
CA SER A 119 7.79 10.59 -22.61
C SER A 119 7.70 11.39 -21.30
N TRP A 120 8.26 10.85 -20.22
CA TRP A 120 8.33 11.50 -18.90
C TRP A 120 9.19 12.78 -18.90
N PHE A 121 10.04 12.96 -19.92
CA PHE A 121 10.98 14.08 -20.03
C PHE A 121 10.32 15.45 -20.33
N GLY A 122 9.02 15.47 -20.67
CA GLY A 122 8.25 16.70 -20.91
C GLY A 122 7.79 17.42 -19.64
N ILE A 123 7.96 16.83 -18.46
CA ILE A 123 7.51 17.40 -17.16
C ILE A 123 8.65 18.21 -16.51
N SER A 124 9.36 19.01 -17.31
CA SER A 124 10.51 19.82 -16.86
C SER A 124 10.19 21.30 -16.61
N LEU A 125 8.91 21.67 -16.49
CA LEU A 125 8.49 23.06 -16.22
C LEU A 125 7.49 23.13 -15.08
N THR A 126 7.98 23.04 -13.83
CA THR A 126 7.66 23.97 -12.72
C THR A 126 8.21 23.45 -11.38
N GLN A 127 9.51 23.55 -11.13
CA GLN A 127 9.97 23.82 -9.76
C GLN A 127 11.35 24.45 -9.75
N LYS A 128 11.38 25.75 -10.03
CA LYS A 128 12.39 26.66 -9.50
C LYS A 128 12.25 26.63 -7.96
N SER A 129 12.87 25.61 -7.35
CA SER A 129 12.81 25.25 -5.94
C SER A 129 13.80 26.05 -5.10
N ASP A 130 13.73 27.39 -5.13
CA ASP A 130 14.72 28.22 -4.42
C ASP A 130 14.13 29.30 -3.51
N GLN A 131 12.83 29.31 -3.21
CA GLN A 131 12.25 30.34 -2.32
C GLN A 131 11.17 29.92 -1.30
N ILE A 132 10.83 28.63 -1.12
CA ILE A 132 9.72 28.25 -0.21
C ILE A 132 10.04 26.98 0.60
N VAL A 133 11.19 26.91 1.26
CA VAL A 133 11.53 25.73 2.10
C VAL A 133 11.03 25.87 3.55
N GLU A 134 10.63 27.07 4.01
CA GLU A 134 10.29 27.27 5.44
C GLU A 134 8.80 27.42 5.79
N ARG A 135 7.84 27.33 4.84
CA ARG A 135 6.42 27.63 5.14
C ARG A 135 5.38 26.52 4.92
N ASP A 136 5.73 25.33 4.41
CA ASP A 136 4.73 24.55 3.66
C ASP A 136 4.18 23.26 4.33
N LEU A 137 4.71 22.82 5.47
CA LEU A 137 4.18 21.59 6.11
C LEU A 137 2.77 21.77 6.69
N THR A 138 2.54 22.89 7.39
CA THR A 138 1.19 23.21 7.94
C THR A 138 0.19 23.54 6.81
N SER A 139 0.68 24.10 5.71
CA SER A 139 -0.10 24.45 4.51
C SER A 139 -0.66 23.21 3.81
N ASN A 140 0.13 22.15 3.65
CA ASN A 140 -0.30 20.94 2.95
C ASN A 140 -1.45 20.20 3.65
N ILE A 141 -1.37 20.02 4.97
CA ILE A 141 -2.44 19.36 5.75
C ILE A 141 -3.71 20.22 5.76
N GLN A 142 -3.56 21.53 5.97
CA GLN A 142 -4.68 22.46 5.97
C GLN A 142 -5.39 22.44 4.60
N ARG A 143 -4.64 22.40 3.51
CA ARG A 143 -5.16 22.37 2.14
C ARG A 143 -5.91 21.07 1.83
N ILE A 144 -5.40 19.92 2.29
CA ILE A 144 -6.13 18.64 2.21
C ILE A 144 -7.46 18.77 2.97
N GLY A 145 -7.43 19.30 4.19
CA GLY A 145 -8.64 19.50 5.00
C GLY A 145 -9.66 20.43 4.36
N THR A 146 -9.22 21.52 3.72
CA THR A 146 -10.13 22.42 2.99
C THR A 146 -10.75 21.72 1.78
N HIS A 147 -9.95 21.03 0.95
CA HIS A 147 -10.48 20.32 -0.22
C HIS A 147 -11.43 19.18 0.20
N LEU A 148 -11.15 18.48 1.30
CA LEU A 148 -12.02 17.44 1.84
C LEU A 148 -13.39 18.01 2.26
N SER A 149 -13.39 19.20 2.85
CA SER A 149 -14.60 19.84 3.40
C SER A 149 -15.39 20.64 2.35
N THR A 150 -14.74 21.12 1.28
CA THR A 150 -15.39 21.92 0.24
C THR A 150 -15.66 21.10 -1.02
N ASP A 151 -14.60 20.62 -1.67
CA ASP A 151 -14.67 20.06 -3.02
C ASP A 151 -15.05 18.57 -2.99
N PHE A 152 -14.58 17.85 -1.97
CA PHE A 152 -14.82 16.42 -1.77
C PHE A 152 -15.81 16.14 -0.62
N PHE A 153 -16.72 17.07 -0.34
CA PHE A 153 -17.73 16.92 0.71
C PHE A 153 -18.60 15.66 0.51
N LEU A 154 -19.06 15.40 -0.73
CA LEU A 154 -19.90 14.23 -1.02
C LEU A 154 -19.15 12.90 -0.81
N PRO A 155 -17.94 12.69 -1.36
CA PRO A 155 -17.14 11.51 -1.02
C PRO A 155 -16.87 11.34 0.47
N PHE A 156 -16.61 12.43 1.19
CA PHE A 156 -16.36 12.40 2.63
C PHE A 156 -17.57 11.84 3.40
N GLU A 157 -18.78 12.33 3.10
CA GLU A 157 -20.02 11.83 3.70
C GLU A 157 -20.26 10.36 3.35
N LEU A 158 -20.02 9.96 2.10
CA LEU A 158 -20.18 8.58 1.66
C LEU A 158 -19.23 7.63 2.42
N ILE A 159 -17.97 8.05 2.65
CA ILE A 159 -16.99 7.26 3.42
C ILE A 159 -17.45 7.10 4.87
N SER A 160 -18.04 8.13 5.48
CA SER A 160 -18.63 8.05 6.83
C SER A 160 -19.73 6.98 6.90
N ILE A 161 -20.64 6.97 5.92
CA ILE A 161 -21.69 5.94 5.81
C ILE A 161 -21.09 4.55 5.59
N ILE A 162 -20.08 4.41 4.72
CA ILE A 162 -19.39 3.14 4.48
C ILE A 162 -18.74 2.61 5.77
N LEU A 163 -18.09 3.48 6.56
CA LEU A 163 -17.50 3.10 7.85
C LEU A 163 -18.56 2.68 8.86
N LEU A 164 -19.71 3.35 8.91
CA LEU A 164 -20.84 2.96 9.74
C LEU A 164 -21.37 1.58 9.35
N VAL A 165 -21.59 1.34 8.06
CA VAL A 165 -22.06 0.05 7.55
C VAL A 165 -21.03 -1.05 7.80
N ALA A 166 -19.74 -0.79 7.60
CA ALA A 166 -18.67 -1.73 7.89
C ALA A 166 -18.62 -2.12 9.37
N LEU A 167 -18.78 -1.14 10.29
CA LEU A 167 -18.83 -1.40 11.73
C LEU A 167 -20.03 -2.26 12.12
N ILE A 168 -21.24 -1.91 11.65
CA ILE A 168 -22.46 -2.68 11.91
C ILE A 168 -22.31 -4.10 11.35
N GLY A 169 -21.83 -4.22 10.10
CA GLY A 169 -21.59 -5.50 9.45
C GLY A 169 -20.61 -6.38 10.23
N ALA A 170 -19.46 -5.84 10.63
CA ALA A 170 -18.47 -6.57 11.41
C ALA A 170 -19.02 -7.03 12.77
N ILE A 171 -19.75 -6.18 13.49
CA ILE A 171 -20.34 -6.52 14.80
C ILE A 171 -21.41 -7.60 14.65
N THR A 172 -22.30 -7.48 13.67
CA THR A 172 -23.37 -8.48 13.46
C THR A 172 -22.82 -9.85 13.10
N ILE A 173 -21.76 -9.92 12.30
CA ILE A 173 -21.10 -11.19 11.94
C ILE A 173 -20.32 -11.81 13.12
N ALA A 174 -19.69 -10.97 13.95
CA ALA A 174 -18.88 -11.42 15.07
C ALA A 174 -19.72 -11.82 16.29
N ARG A 175 -20.97 -11.33 16.37
CA ARG A 175 -21.88 -11.64 17.47
C ARG A 175 -22.36 -13.09 17.35
N ARG A 176 -21.95 -13.93 18.30
CA ARG A 176 -22.46 -15.30 18.43
C ARG A 176 -23.90 -15.24 18.94
N GLU A 177 -24.82 -15.89 18.25
CA GLU A 177 -26.19 -16.06 18.75
C GLU A 177 -26.18 -17.07 19.90
N GLU A 178 -26.39 -16.58 21.12
CA GLU A 178 -26.70 -17.42 22.26
C GLU A 178 -28.15 -17.89 22.11
N THR A 179 -28.31 -19.00 21.42
CA THR A 179 -29.58 -19.75 21.42
C THR A 179 -29.70 -20.43 22.78
N VAL A 180 -30.57 -19.87 23.63
CA VAL A 180 -31.04 -20.49 24.88
C VAL A 180 -32.07 -21.58 24.55
#